data_AF-A0A7C7AQ43-F1
#
_entry.id   AF-A0A7C7AQ43-F1
#
_cell.length_a   1.000
_cell.length_b   1.000
_cell.length_c   1.000
_cell.angle_alpha   90.00
_cell.angle_beta   90.00
_cell.angle_gamma   90.00
#
_symmetry.space_group_name_H-M   'P 1'
#
loop_
_entity.id
_entity.type
_entity.pdbx_description
1 polymer ?
#
loop_
_entity_poly.entity_id
_entity_poly.type
_entity_poly.pdbx_seq_one_letter_code
_entity_poly.pdbx_strand_id
1 'polypeptide(L)' 'MVTNVDGAFATICDGKHRPVERQKKKKLIHLAVTTVIVTMSSNQTNREIKKLLRQFKENKNMIS' A
#
# COMPACT_ATOMS: atom_id res chain seq x y z
N MET A 1 0.99 0.49 1.30
CA MET A 1 1.01 0.17 -0.14
C MET A 1 0.98 1.45 -0.96
N VAL A 2 1.37 1.36 -2.23
CA VAL A 2 1.23 2.47 -3.19
C VAL A 2 -0.17 2.38 -3.80
N THR A 3 -0.89 3.50 -3.88
CA THR A 3 -2.24 3.58 -4.48
C THR A 3 -2.26 4.38 -5.78
N ASN A 4 -1.28 5.25 -5.99
CA ASN A 4 -1.13 6.05 -7.20
C ASN A 4 0.36 6.40 -7.41
N VAL A 5 0.78 6.53 -8.66
CA VAL A 5 2.11 7.01 -9.06
C VAL A 5 1.93 8.19 -10.02
N ASP A 6 2.58 9.30 -9.70
CA ASP A 6 2.59 10.54 -10.46
C ASP A 6 4.03 11.02 -10.61
N GLY A 7 4.60 10.82 -11.80
CA GLY A 7 5.99 11.12 -12.12
C GLY A 7 6.97 10.46 -11.14
N ALA A 8 7.78 11.28 -10.47
CA ALA A 8 8.78 10.84 -9.50
C ALA A 8 8.21 10.56 -8.09
N PHE A 9 6.89 10.64 -7.92
CA PHE A 9 6.22 10.51 -6.63
C PHE A 9 5.18 9.40 -6.65
N ALA A 10 4.93 8.85 -5.47
CA ALA A 10 3.89 7.88 -5.22
C ALA A 10 3.07 8.29 -4.00
N THR A 11 1.78 7.99 -4.05
CA THR A 11 0.86 8.14 -2.94
C THR A 11 0.80 6.83 -2.17
N ILE A 12 1.05 6.88 -0.86
CA ILE A 12 1.09 5.72 0.02
C ILE A 12 -0.02 5.76 1.06
N CYS A 13 -0.63 4.59 1.28
CA CYS A 13 -1.67 4.35 2.26
C CYS A 13 -1.40 3.04 3.02
N ASP A 14 -1.65 3.02 4.33
CA ASP A 14 -1.55 1.81 5.16
C ASP A 14 -2.82 1.53 5.99
N GLY A 15 -3.84 2.39 5.89
CA GLY A 15 -5.10 2.23 6.60
C GLY A 15 -5.01 2.36 8.13
N LYS A 16 -3.84 2.77 8.66
CA LYS A 16 -3.60 2.96 10.10
C LYS A 16 -2.96 4.31 10.40
N HIS A 17 -1.67 4.47 10.09
CA HIS A 17 -0.93 5.72 10.32
C HIS A 17 -1.12 6.70 9.16
N ARG A 18 -1.41 6.17 7.97
CA ARG A 18 -1.70 6.90 6.74
C ARG A 18 -3.02 6.34 6.19
N PRO A 19 -4.15 6.73 6.79
CA PRO A 19 -5.45 6.28 6.33
C PRO A 19 -5.79 6.91 4.96
N VAL A 20 -6.87 6.47 4.32
CA VAL A 20 -7.28 6.92 2.97
C VAL A 20 -7.51 8.43 2.92
N GLU A 21 -7.99 9.01 4.00
CA GLU A 21 -8.26 10.45 4.13
C GLU A 21 -6.98 11.28 4.34
N ARG A 22 -5.90 10.64 4.81
CA ARG A 22 -4.60 11.28 5.10
C ARG A 22 -3.46 10.46 4.50
N GLN A 23 -3.55 10.22 3.21
CA GLN A 23 -2.49 9.58 2.43
C GLN A 23 -1.22 10.44 2.43
N LYS A 24 -0.06 9.80 2.22
CA LYS A 24 1.23 10.50 2.18
C LYS A 24 1.81 10.43 0.78
N LYS A 25 2.37 11.54 0.30
CA LYS A 25 3.21 11.57 -0.91
C LYS A 25 4.66 11.21 -0.56
N LYS A 26 5.30 10.31 -1.32
CA LYS A 26 6.70 9.91 -1.14
C LYS A 26 7.39 9.81 -2.49
N LYS A 27 8.64 10.26 -2.59
CA LYS A 27 9.45 10.06 -3.80
C LYS A 27 9.76 8.58 -4.02
N LEU A 28 9.74 8.15 -5.28
CA LEU A 28 9.99 6.74 -5.66
C LEU A 28 11.35 6.23 -5.15
N ILE A 29 12.38 7.08 -5.16
CA ILE A 29 13.73 6.76 -4.67
C ILE A 29 13.78 6.35 -3.19
N HIS A 30 12.73 6.61 -2.41
CA HIS A 30 12.65 6.23 -0.99
C HIS A 30 11.70 5.06 -0.73
N LEU A 31 11.23 4.39 -1.79
CA LEU A 31 10.37 3.22 -1.71
C LEU A 31 11.18 1.98 -2.06
N ALA A 32 10.99 0.92 -1.27
CA ALA A 32 11.43 -0.41 -1.66
C ALA A 32 10.39 -0.99 -2.62
N VAL A 33 10.84 -1.44 -3.79
CA VAL A 33 9.98 -2.03 -4.81
C VAL A 33 9.55 -3.43 -4.36
N THR A 34 8.34 -3.83 -4.71
CA THR A 34 7.81 -5.18 -4.47
C THR A 34 7.09 -5.64 -5.73
N THR A 35 7.24 -6.91 -6.09
CA THR A 35 6.65 -7.51 -7.31
C THR A 35 5.17 -7.83 -7.17
N VAL A 36 4.62 -7.68 -5.96
CA VAL A 36 3.21 -7.95 -5.66
C VAL A 36 2.36 -6.76 -6.04
N ILE A 37 1.58 -6.95 -7.08
CA ILE A 37 0.57 -6.01 -7.58
C ILE A 37 -0.80 -6.55 -7.13
N VAL A 38 -1.66 -5.65 -6.68
CA VAL A 38 -2.99 -6.00 -6.18
C VAL A 38 -4.03 -5.14 -6.87
N THR A 39 -5.02 -5.79 -7.46
CA THR A 39 -6.20 -5.11 -7.99
C THR A 39 -7.17 -4.84 -6.85
N MET A 40 -7.59 -3.58 -6.72
CA MET A 40 -8.55 -3.16 -5.71
C MET A 40 -9.73 -2.48 -6.39
N SER A 41 -10.92 -2.63 -5.80
CA SER A 41 -12.11 -1.89 -6.19
C SER A 41 -11.95 -0.39 -5.94
N SER A 42 -12.74 0.43 -6.65
CA SER A 42 -12.71 1.89 -6.59
C SER A 42 -12.96 2.46 -5.18
N ASN A 43 -13.76 1.78 -4.36
CA ASN A 43 -14.08 2.20 -2.99
C ASN A 43 -13.17 1.51 -1.96
N GLN A 44 -11.91 1.91 -1.90
CA GLN A 44 -10.97 1.37 -0.91
C GLN A 44 -11.24 1.93 0.49
N THR A 45 -11.51 1.04 1.44
CA THR A 45 -11.64 1.41 2.85
C THR A 45 -10.36 1.14 3.64
N ASN A 46 -10.15 1.89 4.73
CA ASN A 46 -9.07 1.64 5.69
C ASN A 46 -9.06 0.19 6.21
N ARG A 47 -10.22 -0.45 6.32
CA ARG A 47 -10.37 -1.85 6.78
C ARG A 47 -9.80 -2.84 5.75
N GLU A 48 -10.12 -2.66 4.47
CA GLU A 48 -9.65 -3.53 3.40
C GLU A 48 -8.13 -3.42 3.21
N ILE A 49 -7.59 -2.20 3.24
CA ILE A 49 -6.14 -1.96 3.13
C ILE A 49 -5.40 -2.67 4.27
N LYS A 50 -5.90 -2.56 5.51
CA LYS A 50 -5.32 -3.27 6.65
C LYS A 50 -5.38 -4.79 6.49
N LYS A 51 -6.53 -5.33 6.05
CA LYS A 51 -6.70 -6.78 5.82
C LYS A 51 -5.71 -7.29 4.79
N LEU A 52 -5.57 -6.58 3.67
CA LEU A 52 -4.67 -6.94 2.59
C LEU A 52 -3.20 -6.89 3.02
N LEU A 53 -2.79 -5.81 3.69
CA LEU A 53 -1.42 -5.71 4.22
C LEU A 53 -1.12 -6.79 5.25
N ARG A 54 -2.13 -7.24 6.03
CA ARG A 54 -1.98 -8.35 6.96
C ARG A 54 -1.77 -9.67 6.21
N GLN A 55 -2.61 -9.98 5.23
CA GLN A 55 -2.49 -11.17 4.38
C GLN A 55 -1.13 -11.22 3.67
N PHE A 56 -0.65 -10.09 3.13
CA PHE A 56 0.66 -10.01 2.52
C PHE A 56 1.79 -10.34 3.50
N LYS A 57 1.72 -9.84 4.74
CA LYS A 57 2.71 -10.14 5.79
C LYS A 57 2.67 -11.61 6.22
N GLU A 58 1.47 -12.15 6.42
CA GLU A 58 1.27 -13.57 6.77
C GLU A 58 1.85 -14.49 5.68
N ASN A 59 1.54 -14.21 4.41
CA ASN A 59 2.08 -14.96 3.27
C ASN A 59 3.60 -14.85 3.17
N LYS A 60 4.17 -13.66 3.40
CA LYS A 60 5.62 -13.47 3.37
C LYS A 60 6.33 -14.31 4.45
N ASN A 61 5.76 -14.38 5.65
CA ASN A 61 6.31 -15.17 6.76
C ASN A 61 6.20 -16.69 6.54
N MET A 62 5.28 -17.16 5.71
CA MET A 62 5.17 -18.58 5.33
C MET A 62 6.24 -19.03 4.33
N ILE A 63 6.86 -18.08 3.60
CA ILE A 63 7.82 -18.34 2.53
C ILE A 63 9.24 -17.92 2.93
N SER A 64 9.42 -17.33 4.13
CA SER A 64 10.71 -16.92 4.70
C SER A 64 11.19 -17.95 5.72
#